data_AF-A0A2V7W5I1-F1
#
_entry.id   AF-A0A2V7W5I1-F1
#
_cell.length_a   1.000
_cell.length_b   1.000
_cell.length_c   1.000
_cell.angle_alpha   90.00
_cell.angle_beta   90.00
_cell.angle_gamma   90.00
#
_symmetry.space_group_name_H-M   'P 1'
#
loop_
_entity.id
_entity.type
_entity.pdbx_description
1 polymer ?
#
loop_
_entity_poly.entity_id
_entity_poly.type
_entity_poly.pdbx_seq_one_letter_code
_entity_poly.pdbx_strand_id
1 'polypeptide(L)'
;MPDDDELSASIYAFMNRRRYADFDRATLASISNDDLELAIQDYVYARIGDDSANEDARLAELSPGFRAVFTTLHVEAEVRNGGFNQYFWNSEGKLADLAVEGFRHIGAPEYADLMKRAIATWRDENDVIEPFREVGTIEAFSESYEHSKLGDLDHEFYELVKVSDLSHLRIAFIRTHEHEFITTKADRQPNSA
;
A
#
# COMPACT_ATOMS: atom_id res chain seq x y z
N MET A 1 18.00 18.57 7.23
CA MET A 1 17.67 18.38 5.82
C MET A 1 18.89 17.75 5.17
N PRO A 2 18.74 16.69 4.37
CA PRO A 2 19.86 16.14 3.61
C PRO A 2 20.40 17.21 2.65
N ASP A 3 21.71 17.20 2.41
CA ASP A 3 22.35 18.12 1.46
C ASP A 3 21.96 17.73 0.01
N ASP A 4 21.99 18.68 -0.94
CA ASP A 4 21.57 18.46 -2.33
C ASP A 4 22.29 17.27 -3.01
N ASP A 5 23.55 17.03 -2.64
CA ASP A 5 24.35 15.90 -3.13
C ASP A 5 23.88 14.56 -2.55
N GLU A 6 23.44 14.54 -1.29
CA GLU A 6 22.91 13.34 -0.62
C GLU A 6 21.51 12.99 -1.17
N LEU A 7 20.67 14.00 -1.41
CA LEU A 7 19.38 13.82 -2.09
C LEU A 7 19.57 13.28 -3.51
N SER A 8 20.53 13.82 -4.26
CA SER A 8 20.87 13.36 -5.61
C SER A 8 21.37 11.91 -5.62
N ALA A 9 22.21 11.54 -4.64
CA ALA A 9 22.70 10.18 -4.48
C ALA A 9 21.57 9.19 -4.12
N SER A 10 20.65 9.58 -3.22
CA SER A 10 19.49 8.77 -2.82
C SER A 10 18.53 8.52 -3.99
N ILE A 11 18.21 9.55 -4.76
CA ILE A 11 17.39 9.42 -5.98
C ILE A 11 18.08 8.50 -6.98
N TYR A 12 19.38 8.68 -7.21
CA TYR A 12 20.14 7.84 -8.12
C TYR A 12 20.16 6.37 -7.67
N ALA A 13 20.38 6.11 -6.38
CA ALA A 13 20.35 4.76 -5.81
C ALA A 13 18.96 4.12 -5.98
N PHE A 14 17.89 4.88 -5.69
CA PHE A 14 16.51 4.41 -5.92
C PHE A 14 16.27 4.05 -7.38
N MET A 15 16.63 4.92 -8.33
CA MET A 15 16.42 4.67 -9.76
C MET A 15 17.21 3.47 -10.29
N ASN A 16 18.38 3.18 -9.72
CA ASN A 16 19.26 2.10 -10.14
C ASN A 16 19.20 0.86 -9.22
N ARG A 17 18.21 0.80 -8.31
CA ARG A 17 18.04 -0.32 -7.39
C ARG A 17 17.79 -1.63 -8.14
N ARG A 18 18.18 -2.74 -7.52
CA ARG A 18 17.90 -4.07 -8.06
C ARG A 18 16.42 -4.40 -7.94
N ARG A 19 15.78 -4.72 -9.07
CA ARG A 19 14.42 -5.26 -9.12
C ARG A 19 14.47 -6.78 -9.29
N TYR A 20 13.65 -7.48 -8.52
CA TYR A 20 13.61 -8.94 -8.50
C TYR A 20 12.42 -9.43 -9.33
N ALA A 21 12.69 -10.27 -10.32
CA ALA A 21 11.63 -10.89 -11.13
C ALA A 21 10.98 -12.08 -10.39
N ASP A 22 11.74 -12.73 -9.51
CA ASP A 22 11.37 -13.89 -8.71
C ASP A 22 12.08 -13.86 -7.36
N PHE A 23 11.57 -14.66 -6.43
CA PHE A 23 12.13 -14.81 -5.09
C PHE A 23 12.25 -16.30 -4.75
N ASP A 24 13.47 -16.73 -4.47
CA ASP A 24 13.73 -17.94 -3.71
C ASP A 24 14.21 -17.59 -2.28
N ARG A 25 14.40 -18.62 -1.45
CA ARG A 25 14.79 -18.41 -0.04
C ARG A 25 16.13 -17.69 0.08
N ALA A 26 17.09 -18.03 -0.78
CA ALA A 26 18.42 -17.42 -0.76
C ALA A 26 18.35 -15.94 -1.14
N THR A 27 17.54 -15.61 -2.14
CA THR A 27 17.28 -14.23 -2.59
C THR A 27 16.63 -13.43 -1.47
N LEU A 28 15.52 -13.90 -0.89
CA LEU A 28 14.86 -13.21 0.23
C LEU A 28 15.81 -12.99 1.40
N ALA A 29 16.55 -14.02 1.81
CA ALA A 29 17.52 -13.93 2.92
C ALA A 29 18.67 -12.94 2.66
N SER A 30 19.00 -12.69 1.38
CA SER A 30 20.10 -11.79 1.01
C SER A 30 19.71 -10.30 0.99
N ILE A 31 18.43 -9.97 0.87
CA ILE A 31 17.95 -8.59 0.81
C ILE A 31 18.03 -8.00 2.23
N SER A 32 18.49 -6.77 2.37
CA SER A 32 18.53 -6.07 3.66
C SER A 32 17.10 -5.77 4.15
N ASN A 33 16.90 -5.47 5.44
CA ASN A 33 15.57 -5.04 5.90
C ASN A 33 15.15 -3.70 5.29
N ASP A 34 16.10 -2.80 5.08
CA ASP A 34 15.88 -1.46 4.52
C ASP A 34 15.37 -1.53 3.07
N ASP A 35 15.80 -2.54 2.31
CA ASP A 35 15.40 -2.73 0.90
C ASP A 35 14.23 -3.70 0.71
N LEU A 36 13.83 -4.43 1.76
CA LEU A 36 12.94 -5.58 1.62
C LEU A 36 11.54 -5.17 1.16
N GLU A 37 10.95 -4.16 1.77
CA GLU A 37 9.59 -3.70 1.40
C GLU A 37 9.57 -3.19 -0.04
N LEU A 38 10.59 -2.42 -0.42
CA LEU A 38 10.71 -1.88 -1.77
C LEU A 38 10.90 -2.99 -2.81
N ALA A 39 11.69 -4.02 -2.50
CA ALA A 39 11.86 -5.18 -3.38
C ALA A 39 10.54 -5.94 -3.59
N ILE A 40 9.76 -6.15 -2.52
CA ILE A 40 8.43 -6.78 -2.59
C ILE A 40 7.46 -5.90 -3.38
N GLN A 41 7.46 -4.59 -3.13
CA GLN A 41 6.61 -3.62 -3.82
C GLN A 41 6.91 -3.59 -5.32
N ASP A 42 8.18 -3.53 -5.72
CA ASP A 42 8.61 -3.56 -7.12
C ASP A 42 8.14 -4.82 -7.84
N TYR A 43 8.24 -5.97 -7.17
CA TYR A 43 7.79 -7.25 -7.70
C TYR A 43 6.29 -7.28 -7.95
N VAL A 44 5.49 -6.73 -7.03
CA VAL A 44 4.04 -6.65 -7.15
C VAL A 44 3.64 -5.69 -8.27
N TYR A 45 4.23 -4.49 -8.32
CA TYR A 45 3.98 -3.52 -9.39
C TYR A 45 4.27 -4.09 -10.78
N ALA A 46 5.37 -4.84 -10.92
CA ALA A 46 5.70 -5.49 -12.20
C ALA A 46 4.66 -6.52 -12.67
N ARG A 47 3.78 -7.02 -11.77
CA ARG A 47 2.76 -8.04 -12.08
C ARG A 47 1.37 -7.48 -12.26
N ILE A 48 0.98 -6.54 -11.40
CA ILE A 48 -0.30 -5.85 -11.55
C ILE A 48 -0.25 -4.90 -12.77
N GLY A 49 0.92 -4.35 -13.08
CA GLY A 49 1.11 -3.40 -14.18
C GLY A 49 0.34 -2.09 -13.95
N ASP A 50 0.31 -1.24 -14.99
CA ASP A 50 -0.34 0.07 -14.93
C ASP A 50 -1.85 0.03 -15.25
N ASP A 51 -2.41 -1.17 -15.43
CA ASP A 51 -3.82 -1.36 -15.77
C ASP A 51 -4.69 -1.39 -14.51
N SER A 52 -5.13 -0.20 -14.09
CA SER A 52 -5.97 -0.02 -12.92
C SER A 52 -7.29 -0.80 -13.01
N ALA A 53 -7.80 -1.12 -14.20
CA ALA A 53 -9.04 -1.88 -14.34
C ALA A 53 -8.90 -3.33 -13.85
N ASN A 54 -7.73 -3.93 -14.03
CA ASN A 54 -7.46 -5.35 -13.69
C ASN A 54 -6.59 -5.53 -12.44
N GLU A 55 -6.27 -4.45 -11.73
CA GLU A 55 -5.38 -4.46 -10.57
C GLU A 55 -5.81 -5.46 -9.49
N ASP A 56 -7.10 -5.48 -9.13
CA ASP A 56 -7.69 -6.39 -8.14
C ASP A 56 -7.57 -7.86 -8.56
N ALA A 57 -7.89 -8.17 -9.82
CA ALA A 57 -7.80 -9.51 -10.37
C ALA A 57 -6.36 -10.02 -10.41
N ARG A 58 -5.41 -9.19 -10.87
CA ARG A 58 -3.98 -9.55 -10.94
C ARG A 58 -3.36 -9.64 -9.54
N LEU A 59 -3.76 -8.77 -8.63
CA LEU A 59 -3.32 -8.84 -7.25
C LEU A 59 -3.83 -10.14 -6.60
N ALA A 60 -5.06 -10.56 -6.89
CA ALA A 60 -5.64 -11.82 -6.40
C ALA A 60 -4.91 -13.08 -6.86
N GLU A 61 -4.15 -13.03 -7.97
CA GLU A 61 -3.29 -14.13 -8.43
C GLU A 61 -2.02 -14.29 -7.57
N LEU A 62 -1.63 -13.25 -6.81
CA LEU A 62 -0.47 -13.30 -5.94
C LEU A 62 -0.79 -14.03 -4.63
N SER A 63 0.27 -14.54 -3.99
CA SER A 63 0.16 -15.16 -2.67
C SER A 63 -0.46 -14.20 -1.64
N PRO A 64 -1.07 -14.72 -0.56
CA PRO A 64 -1.59 -13.89 0.53
C PRO A 64 -0.54 -12.90 1.09
N GLY A 65 0.72 -13.32 1.23
CA GLY A 65 1.79 -12.48 1.73
C GLY A 65 2.10 -11.27 0.84
N PHE A 66 2.20 -11.45 -0.48
CA PHE A 66 2.39 -10.34 -1.42
C PHE A 66 1.22 -9.35 -1.37
N ARG A 67 -0.02 -9.87 -1.34
CA ARG A 67 -1.22 -9.03 -1.25
C ARG A 67 -1.29 -8.23 0.04
N ALA A 68 -0.98 -8.87 1.17
CA ALA A 68 -1.01 -8.23 2.48
C ALA A 68 0.02 -7.09 2.59
N VAL A 69 1.26 -7.32 2.16
CA VAL A 69 2.31 -6.29 2.18
C VAL A 69 1.96 -5.14 1.22
N PHE A 70 1.53 -5.45 0.00
CA PHE A 70 1.22 -4.42 -0.99
C PHE A 70 0.05 -3.51 -0.58
N THR A 71 -1.07 -4.10 -0.16
CA THR A 71 -2.27 -3.32 0.21
C THR A 71 -2.03 -2.43 1.42
N THR A 72 -1.27 -2.92 2.41
CA THR A 72 -0.94 -2.13 3.61
C THR A 72 0.11 -1.05 3.33
N LEU A 73 1.06 -1.28 2.41
CA LEU A 73 1.95 -0.24 1.89
C LEU A 73 1.17 0.85 1.15
N HIS A 74 0.20 0.47 0.31
CA HIS A 74 -0.62 1.40 -0.46
C HIS A 74 -1.45 2.31 0.46
N VAL A 75 -2.11 1.75 1.47
CA VAL A 75 -2.84 2.55 2.49
C VAL A 75 -1.89 3.51 3.20
N GLU A 76 -0.74 3.02 3.69
CA GLU A 76 0.21 3.90 4.40
C GLU A 76 0.72 5.03 3.51
N ALA A 77 1.03 4.77 2.24
CA ALA A 77 1.51 5.78 1.30
C ALA A 77 0.47 6.88 1.05
N GLU A 78 -0.78 6.50 0.78
CA GLU A 78 -1.86 7.47 0.54
C GLU A 78 -2.19 8.27 1.79
N VAL A 79 -2.33 7.59 2.95
CA VAL A 79 -2.69 8.25 4.21
C VAL A 79 -1.59 9.21 4.66
N ARG A 80 -0.31 8.84 4.52
CA ARG A 80 0.81 9.76 4.83
C ARG A 80 0.89 10.95 3.87
N ASN A 81 0.41 10.82 2.64
CA ASN A 81 0.47 11.89 1.65
C ASN A 81 -0.72 12.86 1.76
N GLY A 82 -1.92 12.36 2.07
CA GLY A 82 -3.11 13.21 2.18
C GLY A 82 -4.27 12.63 2.98
N GLY A 83 -4.03 11.64 3.84
CA GLY A 83 -5.05 11.02 4.67
C GLY A 83 -5.93 10.02 3.94
N PHE A 84 -6.88 9.43 4.67
CA PHE A 84 -7.89 8.51 4.15
C PHE A 84 -8.76 9.18 3.09
N ASN A 85 -8.98 10.50 3.17
CA ASN A 85 -9.69 11.23 2.12
C ASN A 85 -8.97 11.08 0.76
N GLN A 86 -7.66 11.28 0.73
CA GLN A 86 -6.87 11.06 -0.49
C GLN A 86 -6.89 9.60 -0.93
N TYR A 87 -6.76 8.66 0.01
CA TYR A 87 -6.84 7.22 -0.29
C TYR A 87 -8.13 6.86 -1.04
N PHE A 88 -9.30 7.23 -0.51
CA PHE A 88 -10.57 6.92 -1.16
C PHE A 88 -10.83 7.78 -2.39
N TRP A 89 -10.34 9.02 -2.43
CA TRP A 89 -10.41 9.85 -3.62
C TRP A 89 -9.68 9.20 -4.81
N ASN A 90 -8.44 8.77 -4.60
CA ASN A 90 -7.60 8.21 -5.66
C ASN A 90 -7.96 6.79 -6.07
N SER A 91 -8.38 5.95 -5.11
CA SER A 91 -8.56 4.51 -5.34
C SER A 91 -10.01 4.05 -5.46
N GLU A 92 -10.98 4.90 -5.11
CA GLU A 92 -12.39 4.53 -4.96
C GLU A 92 -12.60 3.33 -4.01
N GLY A 93 -11.67 3.15 -3.07
CA GLY A 93 -11.71 2.04 -2.12
C GLY A 93 -11.52 0.66 -2.76
N LYS A 94 -11.01 0.57 -4.00
CA LYS A 94 -10.91 -0.68 -4.77
C LYS A 94 -10.20 -1.81 -4.01
N LEU A 95 -9.15 -1.49 -3.26
CA LEU A 95 -8.37 -2.46 -2.48
C LEU A 95 -8.66 -2.39 -0.97
N ALA A 96 -9.68 -1.66 -0.54
CA ALA A 96 -9.88 -1.32 0.86
C ALA A 96 -10.20 -2.55 1.73
N ASP A 97 -11.10 -3.42 1.26
CA ASP A 97 -11.43 -4.67 1.97
C ASP A 97 -10.22 -5.63 2.01
N LEU A 98 -9.41 -5.68 0.96
CA LEU A 98 -8.15 -6.45 0.95
C LEU A 98 -7.11 -5.86 1.92
N ALA A 99 -7.07 -4.53 2.10
CA ALA A 99 -6.18 -3.89 3.07
C ALA A 99 -6.56 -4.25 4.51
N VAL A 100 -7.85 -4.37 4.84
CA VAL A 100 -8.31 -4.87 6.14
C VAL A 100 -7.79 -6.28 6.42
N GLU A 101 -7.87 -7.17 5.42
CA GLU A 101 -7.31 -8.52 5.51
C GLU A 101 -5.80 -8.50 5.63
N GLY A 102 -5.13 -7.64 4.83
CA GLY A 102 -3.69 -7.45 4.85
C GLY A 102 -3.17 -7.03 6.22
N PHE A 103 -3.78 -6.02 6.85
CA PHE A 103 -3.41 -5.58 8.20
C PHE A 103 -3.54 -6.71 9.22
N ARG A 104 -4.62 -7.52 9.14
CA ARG A 104 -4.74 -8.70 10.02
C ARG A 104 -3.66 -9.74 9.76
N HIS A 105 -3.35 -9.99 8.49
CA HIS A 105 -2.39 -11.00 8.08
C HIS A 105 -0.96 -10.66 8.54
N ILE A 106 -0.59 -9.37 8.51
CA ILE A 106 0.71 -8.90 9.04
C ILE A 106 0.73 -8.74 10.57
N GLY A 107 -0.34 -9.12 11.28
CA GLY A 107 -0.42 -9.04 12.73
C GLY A 107 -0.70 -7.63 13.28
N ALA A 108 -1.42 -6.80 12.52
CA ALA A 108 -1.75 -5.41 12.84
C ALA A 108 -3.28 -5.19 13.01
N PRO A 109 -3.93 -5.85 13.99
CA PRO A 109 -5.39 -5.83 14.12
C PRO A 109 -5.98 -4.45 14.41
N GLU A 110 -5.26 -3.56 15.08
CA GLU A 110 -5.67 -2.18 15.35
C GLU A 110 -5.78 -1.36 14.06
N TYR A 111 -4.81 -1.51 13.14
CA TYR A 111 -4.89 -0.91 11.81
C TYR A 111 -6.02 -1.50 10.98
N ALA A 112 -6.30 -2.80 11.12
CA ALA A 112 -7.43 -3.42 10.45
C ALA A 112 -8.78 -2.87 10.94
N ASP A 113 -8.92 -2.60 12.23
CA ASP A 113 -10.12 -1.96 12.79
C ASP A 113 -10.26 -0.51 12.31
N LEU A 114 -9.16 0.25 12.35
CA LEU A 114 -9.11 1.61 11.83
C LEU A 114 -9.52 1.68 10.35
N MET A 115 -8.95 0.79 9.53
CA MET A 115 -9.28 0.70 8.10
C MET A 115 -10.76 0.37 7.87
N LYS A 116 -11.35 -0.53 8.68
CA LYS A 116 -12.79 -0.82 8.60
C LYS A 116 -13.66 0.39 8.93
N ARG A 117 -13.28 1.17 9.95
CA ARG A 117 -13.99 2.41 10.29
C ARG A 117 -13.85 3.44 9.18
N ALA A 118 -12.69 3.54 8.55
CA ALA A 118 -12.48 4.41 7.40
C ALA A 118 -13.38 4.03 6.22
N ILE A 119 -13.49 2.73 5.91
CA ILE A 119 -14.41 2.21 4.88
C ILE A 119 -15.86 2.54 5.22
N ALA A 120 -16.27 2.34 6.46
CA ALA A 120 -17.63 2.62 6.90
C ALA A 120 -17.96 4.12 6.77
N THR A 121 -17.08 5.00 7.27
CA THR A 121 -17.22 6.45 7.14
C THR A 121 -17.31 6.88 5.68
N TRP A 122 -16.40 6.39 4.82
CA TRP A 122 -16.41 6.71 3.40
C TRP A 122 -17.72 6.29 2.71
N ARG A 123 -18.22 5.09 2.99
CA ARG A 123 -19.50 4.61 2.44
C ARG A 123 -20.69 5.43 2.94
N ASP A 124 -20.71 5.80 4.21
CA ASP A 124 -21.78 6.62 4.81
C ASP A 124 -21.78 8.06 4.27
N GLU A 125 -20.62 8.57 3.85
CA GLU A 125 -20.44 9.93 3.33
C GLU A 125 -20.52 10.02 1.80
N ASN A 126 -20.69 8.90 1.08
CA ASN A 126 -20.61 8.86 -0.37
C ASN A 126 -21.55 9.87 -1.06
N ASP A 127 -22.81 9.98 -0.62
CA ASP A 127 -23.77 10.93 -1.19
C ASP A 127 -23.39 12.40 -0.98
N VAL A 128 -22.57 12.69 0.03
CA VAL A 128 -22.05 14.03 0.33
C VAL A 128 -20.80 14.33 -0.49
N ILE A 129 -19.94 13.33 -0.70
CA ILE A 129 -18.64 13.49 -1.36
C ILE A 129 -18.72 13.36 -2.89
N GLU A 130 -19.63 12.54 -3.42
CA GLU A 130 -19.77 12.28 -4.85
C GLU A 130 -19.94 13.56 -5.70
N PRO A 131 -20.73 14.57 -5.29
CA PRO A 131 -20.83 15.82 -6.04
C PRO A 131 -19.49 16.54 -6.22
N PHE A 132 -18.58 16.45 -5.25
CA PHE A 132 -17.23 17.02 -5.38
C PHE A 132 -16.37 16.21 -6.35
N ARG A 133 -16.49 14.89 -6.34
CA ARG A 133 -15.78 14.00 -7.28
C ARG A 133 -16.21 14.25 -8.72
N GLU A 134 -17.51 14.41 -8.97
CA GLU A 134 -18.07 14.71 -10.29
C GLU A 134 -17.56 16.03 -10.88
N VAL A 135 -17.27 17.02 -10.03
CA VAL A 135 -16.65 18.30 -10.46
C VAL A 135 -15.24 18.06 -11.01
N GLY A 136 -14.48 17.14 -10.39
CA GLY A 136 -13.19 16.66 -10.92
C GLY A 136 -12.06 17.70 -10.89
N THR A 137 -12.13 18.70 -10.00
CA THR A 137 -11.06 19.71 -9.84
C THR A 137 -10.30 19.54 -8.53
N ILE A 138 -9.10 20.12 -8.47
CA ILE A 138 -8.28 20.12 -7.26
C ILE A 138 -8.93 20.94 -6.13
N GLU A 139 -9.69 21.98 -6.48
CA GLU A 139 -10.46 22.76 -5.52
C GLU A 139 -11.57 21.92 -4.89
N ALA A 140 -12.31 21.14 -5.70
CA ALA A 140 -13.35 20.25 -5.18
C ALA A 140 -12.77 19.13 -4.32
N PHE A 141 -11.62 18.56 -4.72
CA PHE A 141 -10.86 17.63 -3.88
C PHE A 141 -10.48 18.27 -2.55
N SER A 142 -9.95 19.50 -2.56
CA SER A 142 -9.54 20.20 -1.33
C SER A 142 -10.73 20.52 -0.43
N GLU A 143 -11.87 20.92 -1.01
CA GLU A 143 -13.10 21.21 -0.29
C GLU A 143 -13.73 19.95 0.34
N SER A 144 -13.56 18.78 -0.29
CA SER A 144 -14.11 17.51 0.22
C SER A 144 -13.65 17.16 1.64
N TYR A 145 -12.47 17.64 2.07
CA TYR A 145 -11.96 17.45 3.43
C TYR A 145 -12.85 18.11 4.49
N GLU A 146 -13.46 19.25 4.18
CA GLU A 146 -14.36 19.96 5.12
C GLU A 146 -15.70 19.23 5.31
N HIS A 147 -15.99 18.27 4.43
CA HIS A 147 -17.24 17.51 4.41
C HIS A 147 -17.10 16.06 4.86
N SER A 148 -15.89 15.63 5.21
CA SER A 148 -15.61 14.25 5.60
C SER A 148 -15.12 14.14 7.05
N LYS A 149 -15.55 13.10 7.75
CA LYS A 149 -15.05 12.73 9.09
C LYS A 149 -13.79 11.86 9.04
N LEU A 150 -13.27 11.57 7.85
CA LEU A 150 -12.06 10.76 7.69
C LEU A 150 -10.83 11.38 8.38
N GLY A 151 -10.79 12.71 8.54
CA GLY A 151 -9.70 13.41 9.24
C GLY A 151 -9.51 12.99 10.70
N ASP A 152 -10.57 12.57 11.39
CA ASP A 152 -10.46 12.04 12.75
C ASP A 152 -9.69 10.70 12.77
N LEU A 153 -9.89 9.89 11.74
CA LEU A 153 -9.23 8.59 11.56
C LEU A 153 -7.77 8.75 11.11
N ASP A 154 -7.45 9.82 10.37
CA ASP A 154 -6.08 10.19 10.04
C ASP A 154 -5.28 10.49 11.30
N HIS A 155 -5.85 11.25 12.23
CA HIS A 155 -5.20 11.53 13.51
C HIS A 155 -4.90 10.23 14.28
N GLU A 156 -5.87 9.32 14.34
CA GLU A 156 -5.68 8.02 14.98
C GLU A 156 -4.60 7.18 14.28
N PHE A 157 -4.57 7.18 12.95
CA PHE A 157 -3.52 6.51 12.16
C PHE A 157 -2.13 7.03 12.57
N TYR A 158 -1.96 8.35 12.64
CA TYR A 158 -0.67 8.96 12.99
C TYR A 158 -0.25 8.69 14.44
N GLU A 159 -1.19 8.61 15.39
CA GLU A 159 -0.86 8.20 16.76
C GLU A 159 -0.47 6.71 16.82
N LEU A 160 -1.16 5.85 16.07
CA LEU A 160 -0.88 4.42 16.02
C LEU A 160 0.51 4.13 15.42
N VAL A 161 0.91 4.85 14.37
CA VAL A 161 2.23 4.73 13.74
C VAL A 161 3.37 5.03 14.71
N LYS A 162 3.19 5.93 15.69
CA LYS A 162 4.22 6.25 16.68
C LYS A 162 4.56 5.09 17.61
N VAL A 163 3.59 4.19 17.84
CA VAL A 163 3.73 3.07 18.80
C VAL A 163 3.79 1.72 18.12
N SER A 164 3.35 1.62 16.87
CA SER A 164 3.27 0.39 16.09
C SER A 164 3.69 0.67 14.65
N ASP A 165 5.00 0.70 14.40
CA ASP A 165 5.57 0.98 13.08
C ASP A 165 5.20 -0.10 12.05
N LEU A 166 4.51 0.31 10.98
CA LEU A 166 4.03 -0.61 9.95
C LEU A 166 5.15 -1.25 9.13
N SER A 167 6.26 -0.54 8.91
CA SER A 167 7.40 -1.09 8.17
C SER A 167 8.06 -2.23 8.94
N HIS A 168 8.28 -2.03 10.24
CA HIS A 168 8.76 -3.09 11.12
C HIS A 168 7.82 -4.31 11.14
N LEU A 169 6.51 -4.11 11.19
CA LEU A 169 5.53 -5.20 11.19
C LEU A 169 5.57 -6.00 9.88
N ARG A 170 5.57 -5.33 8.72
CA ARG A 170 5.64 -5.99 7.41
C ARG A 170 6.97 -6.69 7.20
N ILE A 171 8.11 -6.09 7.58
CA ILE A 171 9.42 -6.75 7.52
C ILE A 171 9.44 -8.01 8.39
N ALA A 172 8.98 -7.92 9.64
CA ALA A 172 8.90 -9.07 10.53
C ALA A 172 8.00 -10.17 9.95
N PHE A 173 6.86 -9.79 9.37
CA PHE A 173 5.95 -10.70 8.68
C PHE A 173 6.64 -11.41 7.50
N ILE A 174 7.30 -10.66 6.60
CA ILE A 174 8.02 -11.23 5.44
C ILE A 174 9.08 -12.24 5.89
N ARG A 175 9.86 -11.91 6.93
CA ARG A 175 10.93 -12.78 7.46
C ARG A 175 10.40 -14.04 8.14
N THR A 176 9.24 -13.97 8.78
CA THR A 176 8.64 -15.11 9.49
C THR A 176 7.75 -15.98 8.59
N HIS A 177 7.30 -15.43 7.47
CA HIS A 177 6.39 -16.08 6.52
C HIS A 177 7.00 -16.21 5.12
N GLU A 178 8.32 -16.42 5.01
CA GLU A 178 9.04 -16.47 3.72
C GLU A 178 8.37 -17.38 2.67
N HIS A 179 7.74 -18.47 3.10
CA HIS A 179 7.04 -19.42 2.23
C HIS A 179 5.92 -18.77 1.39
N GLU A 180 5.33 -17.68 1.86
CA GLU A 180 4.35 -16.89 1.11
C GLU A 180 5.01 -15.98 0.07
N PHE A 181 6.32 -15.77 0.14
CA PHE A 181 7.06 -14.88 -0.77
C PHE A 181 7.94 -15.64 -1.75
N ILE A 182 7.93 -16.98 -1.72
CA ILE A 182 8.65 -17.81 -2.70
C ILE A 182 7.83 -17.92 -3.98
N THR A 183 8.45 -17.59 -5.11
CA THR A 183 7.78 -17.61 -6.40
C THR A 183 8.00 -18.95 -7.09
N THR A 184 6.91 -19.50 -7.60
CA THR A 184 6.89 -20.77 -8.32
C THR A 184 7.14 -20.56 -9.80
N LYS A 185 7.26 -21.65 -10.57
CA LYS A 185 7.38 -21.55 -12.04
C LYS A 185 6.13 -20.94 -12.70
N ALA A 186 4.96 -21.01 -12.07
CA ALA A 186 3.73 -20.40 -12.58
C ALA A 186 3.79 -18.87 -12.55
N ASP A 187 4.49 -18.29 -11.55
CA ASP A 187 4.63 -16.85 -11.37
C ASP A 187 5.65 -16.20 -12.34
N ARG A 188 6.24 -16.97 -13.26
CA ARG A 188 7.35 -16.56 -14.16
C ARG A 188 6.90 -16.15 -15.55
N GLN A 189 5.62 -16.29 -15.90
CA GLN A 189 5.12 -15.77 -17.17
C GLN A 189 4.63 -14.34 -16.96
N PRO A 190 5.22 -13.33 -17.60
CA PRO A 190 4.52 -12.06 -17.73
C PRO A 190 3.22 -12.38 -18.48
N ASN A 191 2.09 -11.90 -17.96
CA ASN A 191 0.83 -11.95 -18.68
C ASN A 191 1.08 -11.33 -20.07
N SER A 192 1.10 -12.17 -21.09
CA SER A 192 1.22 -11.76 -22.48
C SER A 192 0.05 -10.84 -22.79
N ALA A 193 0.37 -9.61 -23.15
CA ALA A 193 -0.56 -8.66 -23.74
C ALA A 193 -1.23 -9.23 -24.99
#